data_AF-A0A124H0G6-F1
#
_entry.id   AF-A0A124H0G6-F1
#
_cell.length_a   1.000
_cell.length_b   1.000
_cell.length_c   1.000
_cell.angle_alpha   90.00
_cell.angle_beta   90.00
_cell.angle_gamma   90.00
#
_symmetry.space_group_name_H-M   'P 1'
#
loop_
_entity.id
_entity.type
_entity.pdbx_description
1 polymer ?
#
loop_
_entity_poly.entity_id
_entity_poly.type
_entity_poly.pdbx_seq_one_letter_code
_entity_poly.pdbx_strand_id
1 'polypeptide(L)'
;MTQSRRPRWAARLVGLGLTTALAVTFTAGPAAAVPGDPSASGEQPVEVPGNPTFATLPATITPFDCDRIVTVDPVTAGSFGDDDEVSILNIGTDNTFDFTISDDFAAIGVLVKGGPVANVYDYRPVGIQADQELHAPVNPMNMTYYGLSNLDFCLVEDNYNS
;
A
#
# COMPACT_ATOMS: atom_id res chain seq x y z
N MET A 1 62.17 -45.72 37.70
CA MET A 1 61.89 -47.14 37.40
C MET A 1 60.60 -47.21 36.62
N THR A 2 60.69 -47.80 35.44
CA THR A 2 59.69 -47.89 34.38
C THR A 2 58.86 -49.15 34.59
N GLN A 3 57.54 -49.12 34.42
CA GLN A 3 56.79 -50.34 34.15
C GLN A 3 55.77 -50.13 33.03
N SER A 4 55.93 -50.96 32.00
CA SER A 4 55.09 -51.10 30.83
C SER A 4 53.93 -52.05 31.09
N ARG A 5 52.85 -51.91 30.29
CA ARG A 5 52.30 -52.96 29.40
C ARG A 5 51.11 -52.41 28.59
N ARG A 6 51.24 -52.49 27.26
CA ARG A 6 50.16 -52.37 26.24
C ARG A 6 49.61 -53.79 25.93
N PRO A 7 48.70 -54.00 24.96
CA PRO A 7 47.37 -53.41 24.71
C PRO A 7 46.31 -54.52 24.41
N ARG A 8 45.04 -54.16 24.14
CA ARG A 8 44.25 -54.68 22.98
C ARG A 8 42.84 -54.07 22.87
N TRP A 9 42.60 -53.44 21.70
CA TRP A 9 41.41 -53.47 20.80
C TRP A 9 40.02 -53.12 21.39
N ALA A 10 39.12 -52.38 20.74
CA ALA A 10 38.84 -52.20 19.32
C ALA A 10 38.09 -50.88 19.03
N ALA A 11 38.18 -50.45 17.77
CA ALA A 11 37.59 -49.26 17.17
C ALA A 11 36.06 -49.34 16.97
N ARG A 12 35.43 -48.16 16.87
CA ARG A 12 34.13 -47.79 16.23
C ARG A 12 33.97 -46.27 16.51
N LEU A 13 33.55 -45.35 15.66
CA LEU A 13 33.02 -45.31 14.30
C LEU A 13 33.25 -43.86 13.80
N VAL A 14 33.57 -43.72 12.52
CA VAL A 14 33.64 -42.45 11.80
C VAL A 14 32.23 -41.93 11.58
N GLY A 15 31.95 -40.69 12.00
CA GLY A 15 30.75 -39.93 11.64
C GLY A 15 31.16 -38.64 10.95
N LEU A 16 31.23 -38.67 9.62
CA LEU A 16 31.42 -37.49 8.77
C LEU A 16 30.15 -36.63 8.85
N GLY A 17 30.25 -35.46 9.48
CA GLY A 17 29.21 -34.44 9.45
C GLY A 17 29.19 -33.76 8.07
N LEU A 18 28.26 -34.20 7.22
CA LEU A 18 27.98 -33.59 5.93
C LEU A 18 27.08 -32.36 6.15
N THR A 19 27.65 -31.19 6.42
CA THR A 19 26.86 -29.94 6.46
C THR A 19 26.64 -29.43 5.04
N THR A 20 25.45 -29.70 4.50
CA THR A 20 24.96 -29.15 3.24
C THR A 20 24.81 -27.63 3.34
N ALA A 21 25.54 -26.88 2.52
CA ALA A 21 25.33 -25.46 2.33
C ALA A 21 23.99 -25.24 1.59
N LEU A 22 23.04 -24.55 2.23
CA LEU A 22 21.86 -24.01 1.54
C LEU A 22 22.31 -22.89 0.59
N ALA A 23 22.22 -23.13 -0.70
CA ALA A 23 22.34 -22.08 -1.71
C ALA A 23 21.01 -21.33 -1.79
N VAL A 24 21.01 -20.07 -1.35
CA VAL A 24 19.87 -19.15 -1.53
C VAL A 24 19.90 -18.66 -2.97
N THR A 25 19.03 -19.21 -3.81
CA THR A 25 18.82 -18.72 -5.17
C THR A 25 17.92 -17.49 -5.10
N PHE A 26 18.48 -16.30 -5.29
CA PHE A 26 17.68 -15.11 -5.57
C PHE A 26 17.16 -15.22 -7.01
N THR A 27 15.94 -15.71 -7.17
CA THR A 27 15.21 -15.52 -8.41
C THR A 27 14.78 -14.06 -8.46
N ALA A 28 15.46 -13.23 -9.25
CA ALA A 28 14.95 -11.92 -9.60
C ALA A 28 13.65 -12.12 -10.38
N GLY A 29 12.52 -12.03 -9.68
CA GLY A 29 11.21 -11.92 -10.32
C GLY A 29 11.12 -10.61 -11.12
N PRO A 30 10.12 -10.48 -12.00
CA PRO A 30 9.80 -9.17 -12.56
C PRO A 30 9.64 -8.18 -11.40
N ALA A 31 10.16 -6.95 -11.54
CA ALA A 31 9.94 -5.90 -10.56
C ALA A 31 8.43 -5.76 -10.35
N ALA A 32 7.93 -6.34 -9.25
CA ALA A 32 6.56 -6.14 -8.84
C ALA A 32 6.43 -4.64 -8.56
N ALA A 33 5.36 -4.03 -9.07
CA ALA A 33 4.93 -2.72 -8.62
C ALA A 33 5.00 -2.71 -7.09
N VAL A 34 5.79 -1.81 -6.52
CA VAL A 34 5.85 -1.61 -5.08
C VAL A 34 4.72 -0.64 -4.79
N PRO A 35 3.60 -1.07 -4.18
CA PRO A 35 2.43 -0.21 -4.01
C PRO A 35 2.73 1.04 -3.18
N GLY A 36 3.82 1.00 -2.42
CA GLY A 36 4.31 2.03 -1.52
C GLY A 36 4.04 1.67 -0.07
N ASP A 37 4.30 2.64 0.80
CA ASP A 37 4.03 2.51 2.23
C ASP A 37 2.50 2.61 2.48
N PRO A 38 1.97 1.98 3.54
CA PRO A 38 0.57 2.17 3.90
C PRO A 38 0.31 3.63 4.32
N SER A 39 -0.95 4.06 4.27
CA SER A 39 -1.36 5.33 4.88
C SER A 39 -1.19 5.31 6.40
N ALA A 40 -1.37 6.46 7.05
CA ALA A 40 -1.26 6.59 8.51
C ALA A 40 -2.27 5.71 9.28
N SER A 41 -3.44 5.44 8.70
CA SER A 41 -4.43 4.50 9.25
C SER A 41 -4.06 3.02 9.05
N GLY A 42 -3.00 2.74 8.28
CA GLY A 42 -2.50 1.40 7.99
C GLY A 42 -3.05 0.80 6.69
N GLU A 43 -3.79 1.56 5.88
CA GLU A 43 -4.34 1.06 4.63
C GLU A 43 -3.26 0.91 3.57
N GLN A 44 -3.06 -0.31 3.10
CA GLN A 44 -2.10 -0.63 2.05
C GLN A 44 -2.73 -0.35 0.68
N PRO A 45 -2.17 0.55 -0.14
CA PRO A 45 -2.70 0.80 -1.46
C PRO A 45 -2.55 -0.42 -2.39
N VAL A 46 -3.49 -0.57 -3.32
CA VAL A 46 -3.38 -1.47 -4.46
C VAL A 46 -3.11 -0.65 -5.71
N GLU A 47 -1.96 -0.88 -6.35
CA GLU A 47 -1.62 -0.20 -7.60
C GLU A 47 -2.42 -0.78 -8.77
N VAL A 48 -3.01 0.10 -9.57
CA VAL A 48 -3.77 -0.22 -10.78
C VAL A 48 -3.16 0.50 -11.98
N PRO A 49 -2.88 -0.20 -13.10
CA PRO A 49 -2.34 0.44 -14.30
C PRO A 49 -3.28 1.45 -14.97
N GLY A 50 -2.70 2.48 -15.56
CA GLY A 50 -3.41 3.47 -16.37
C GLY A 50 -4.04 4.59 -15.54
N ASN A 51 -5.14 5.14 -16.04
CA ASN A 51 -5.92 6.18 -15.38
C ASN A 51 -7.35 5.68 -15.11
N PRO A 52 -7.52 4.74 -14.16
CA PRO A 52 -8.84 4.19 -13.87
C PRO A 52 -9.77 5.24 -13.25
N THR A 53 -11.05 4.91 -13.21
CA THR A 53 -12.06 5.50 -12.33
C THR A 53 -12.66 4.37 -11.49
N PHE A 54 -13.42 4.66 -10.43
CA PHE A 54 -14.11 3.61 -9.66
C PHE A 54 -14.98 2.69 -10.53
N ALA A 55 -15.51 3.18 -11.64
CA ALA A 55 -16.32 2.41 -12.59
C ALA A 55 -15.49 1.52 -13.54
N THR A 56 -14.19 1.79 -13.70
CA THR A 56 -13.31 1.07 -14.64
C THR A 56 -12.22 0.27 -13.92
N LEU A 57 -12.32 0.13 -12.60
CA LEU A 57 -11.39 -0.70 -11.82
C LEU A 57 -11.42 -2.16 -12.30
N PRO A 58 -10.28 -2.87 -12.23
CA PRO A 58 -10.21 -4.29 -12.56
C PRO A 58 -11.18 -5.12 -11.72
N ALA A 59 -11.76 -6.17 -12.31
CA ALA A 59 -12.70 -7.06 -11.63
C ALA A 59 -12.11 -7.82 -10.42
N THR A 60 -10.78 -7.80 -10.25
CA THR A 60 -10.10 -8.32 -9.04
C THR A 60 -10.29 -7.43 -7.82
N ILE A 61 -10.67 -6.18 -8.01
CA ILE A 61 -11.05 -5.25 -6.94
C ILE A 61 -12.58 -5.26 -6.88
N THR A 62 -13.14 -5.49 -5.68
CA THR A 62 -14.59 -5.45 -5.50
C THR A 62 -15.12 -4.08 -5.91
N PRO A 63 -16.14 -3.98 -6.79
CA PRO A 63 -16.68 -2.70 -7.24
C PRO A 63 -17.10 -1.82 -6.07
N PHE A 64 -16.76 -0.54 -6.13
CA PHE A 64 -17.22 0.44 -5.15
C PHE A 64 -18.62 0.91 -5.54
N ASP A 65 -19.51 0.96 -4.56
CA ASP A 65 -20.86 1.50 -4.71
C ASP A 65 -20.87 2.87 -4.02
N CYS A 66 -20.64 3.92 -4.81
CA CYS A 66 -20.50 5.28 -4.31
C CYS A 66 -21.85 6.00 -4.41
N ASP A 67 -22.32 6.61 -3.33
CA ASP A 67 -23.44 7.56 -3.39
C ASP A 67 -22.99 8.84 -4.10
N ARG A 68 -21.71 9.22 -3.88
CA ARG A 68 -21.10 10.39 -4.50
C ARG A 68 -19.63 10.16 -4.83
N ILE A 69 -19.17 10.77 -5.93
CA ILE A 69 -17.75 10.86 -6.28
C ILE A 69 -17.34 12.32 -6.22
N VAL A 70 -16.31 12.63 -5.42
CA VAL A 70 -15.69 13.96 -5.38
C VAL A 70 -14.32 13.85 -6.04
N THR A 71 -14.11 14.65 -7.09
CA THR A 71 -12.85 14.69 -7.85
C THR A 71 -12.06 15.95 -7.50
N VAL A 72 -10.77 15.79 -7.22
CA VAL A 72 -9.83 16.89 -6.96
C VAL A 72 -8.84 17.00 -8.13
N ASP A 73 -8.98 18.05 -8.93
CA ASP A 73 -8.08 18.44 -10.02
C ASP A 73 -8.11 19.97 -10.24
N PRO A 74 -7.01 20.70 -10.04
CA PRO A 74 -5.69 20.22 -9.63
C PRO A 74 -5.65 19.82 -8.14
N VAL A 75 -4.75 18.89 -7.79
CA VAL A 75 -4.53 18.48 -6.40
C VAL A 75 -3.88 19.64 -5.62
N THR A 76 -4.69 20.32 -4.81
CA THR A 76 -4.33 21.46 -3.98
C THR A 76 -5.00 21.36 -2.60
N ALA A 77 -4.45 22.01 -1.58
CA ALA A 77 -5.09 22.08 -0.28
C ALA A 77 -6.35 22.96 -0.36
N GLY A 78 -7.42 22.57 0.32
CA GLY A 78 -8.73 23.22 0.26
C GLY A 78 -9.89 22.25 0.41
N SER A 79 -11.10 22.76 0.26
CA SER A 79 -12.34 21.99 0.30
C SER A 79 -12.91 21.80 -1.10
N PHE A 80 -13.51 20.63 -1.33
CA PHE A 80 -13.91 20.15 -2.64
C PHE A 80 -15.24 19.42 -2.58
N GLY A 81 -15.96 19.49 -3.70
CA GLY A 81 -17.32 19.00 -3.86
C GLY A 81 -18.35 20.13 -3.67
N ASP A 82 -19.64 19.79 -3.68
CA ASP A 82 -20.71 20.79 -3.77
C ASP A 82 -20.97 21.49 -2.42
N ASP A 83 -20.79 20.76 -1.32
CA ASP A 83 -20.99 21.20 0.07
C ASP A 83 -19.73 20.95 0.93
N ASP A 84 -18.54 21.13 0.33
CA ASP A 84 -17.24 20.98 1.00
C ASP A 84 -17.01 19.59 1.63
N GLU A 85 -17.45 18.52 0.95
CA GLU A 85 -17.44 17.16 1.49
C GLU A 85 -16.06 16.60 1.72
N VAL A 86 -15.08 17.00 0.90
CA VAL A 86 -13.71 16.53 1.00
C VAL A 86 -12.82 17.73 1.26
N SER A 87 -12.03 17.69 2.32
CA SER A 87 -11.01 18.69 2.59
C SER A 87 -9.62 18.06 2.52
N ILE A 88 -8.77 18.61 1.64
CA ILE A 88 -7.34 18.28 1.58
C ILE A 88 -6.61 19.25 2.50
N LEU A 89 -6.04 18.73 3.59
CA LEU A 89 -5.46 19.54 4.66
C LEU A 89 -4.01 19.95 4.37
N ASN A 90 -3.23 18.99 3.89
CA ASN A 90 -1.81 19.16 3.65
C ASN A 90 -1.40 18.38 2.41
N ILE A 91 -0.44 18.94 1.66
CA ILE A 91 0.21 18.27 0.53
C ILE A 91 1.70 18.32 0.82
N GLY A 92 2.26 17.16 1.14
CA GLY A 92 3.67 16.98 1.39
C GLY A 92 4.51 17.25 0.15
N THR A 93 5.74 17.72 0.35
CA THR A 93 6.69 17.98 -0.76
C THR A 93 7.10 16.72 -1.51
N ASP A 94 6.81 15.56 -0.94
CA ASP A 94 7.06 14.23 -1.48
C ASP A 94 5.87 13.67 -2.26
N ASN A 95 4.76 14.39 -2.42
CA ASN A 95 3.50 13.93 -3.02
C ASN A 95 2.67 13.01 -2.13
N THR A 96 2.80 13.19 -0.81
CA THR A 96 1.83 12.73 0.17
C THR A 96 0.73 13.77 0.40
N PHE A 97 -0.43 13.37 0.93
CA PHE A 97 -1.48 14.29 1.35
C PHE A 97 -2.31 13.72 2.49
N ASP A 98 -2.97 14.63 3.18
CA ASP A 98 -3.90 14.34 4.28
C ASP A 98 -5.30 14.81 3.88
N PHE A 99 -6.33 14.07 4.29
CA PHE A 99 -7.71 14.46 4.00
C PHE A 99 -8.64 14.27 5.21
N THR A 100 -9.73 15.03 5.19
CA THR A 100 -10.92 14.81 6.02
C THR A 100 -12.17 14.83 5.15
N ILE A 101 -13.20 14.13 5.59
CA ILE A 101 -14.53 14.09 5.00
C ILE A 101 -15.49 14.83 5.94
N SER A 102 -16.53 15.46 5.39
CA SER A 102 -17.58 16.06 6.21
C SER A 102 -18.40 15.00 6.93
N ASP A 103 -18.93 15.33 8.12
CA ASP A 103 -19.60 14.38 9.02
C ASP A 103 -20.81 13.65 8.39
N ASP A 104 -21.41 14.19 7.33
CA ASP A 104 -22.54 13.61 6.59
C ASP A 104 -22.14 12.43 5.68
N PHE A 105 -20.84 12.25 5.41
CA PHE A 105 -20.33 11.24 4.49
C PHE A 105 -19.16 10.45 5.10
N ALA A 106 -18.92 9.25 4.58
CA ALA A 106 -17.68 8.52 4.83
C ALA A 106 -17.03 8.16 3.49
N ALA A 107 -15.70 8.28 3.39
CA ALA A 107 -14.97 7.78 2.25
C ALA A 107 -14.82 6.26 2.36
N ILE A 108 -15.34 5.52 1.38
CA ILE A 108 -15.15 4.06 1.29
C ILE A 108 -14.01 3.68 0.36
N GLY A 109 -13.58 4.59 -0.51
CA GLY A 109 -12.43 4.39 -1.37
C GLY A 109 -11.80 5.71 -1.80
N VAL A 110 -10.48 5.71 -1.94
CA VAL A 110 -9.72 6.86 -2.44
C VAL A 110 -8.81 6.39 -3.56
N LEU A 111 -8.94 7.02 -4.72
CA LEU A 111 -8.15 6.75 -5.90
C LEU A 111 -7.13 7.86 -6.10
N VAL A 112 -5.86 7.56 -5.87
CA VAL A 112 -4.76 8.51 -5.95
C VAL A 112 -3.98 8.29 -7.24
N LYS A 113 -4.07 9.22 -8.18
CA LYS A 113 -3.44 9.10 -9.50
C LYS A 113 -2.14 9.88 -9.57
N GLY A 114 -1.17 9.29 -10.26
CA GLY A 114 0.11 9.91 -10.57
C GLY A 114 0.90 9.09 -11.58
N GLY A 115 1.53 9.75 -12.55
CA GLY A 115 2.26 9.05 -13.61
C GLY A 115 1.37 8.12 -14.44
N PRO A 116 1.83 6.89 -14.78
CA PRO A 116 1.09 5.94 -15.62
C PRO A 116 0.18 4.97 -14.86
N VAL A 117 0.00 5.15 -13.55
CA VAL A 117 -0.71 4.22 -12.65
C VAL A 117 -1.53 4.99 -11.60
N ALA A 118 -2.34 4.29 -10.82
CA ALA A 118 -3.10 4.84 -9.69
C ALA A 118 -3.04 3.92 -8.48
N ASN A 119 -3.08 4.47 -7.28
CA ASN A 119 -3.21 3.75 -6.02
C ASN A 119 -4.67 3.76 -5.60
N VAL A 120 -5.21 2.59 -5.25
CA VAL A 120 -6.55 2.42 -4.68
C VAL A 120 -6.39 2.14 -3.19
N TYR A 121 -6.94 3.02 -2.35
CA TYR A 121 -7.13 2.77 -0.92
C TYR A 121 -8.59 2.36 -0.70
N ASP A 122 -8.80 1.27 0.02
CA ASP A 122 -10.11 0.64 0.22
C ASP A 122 -10.46 0.62 1.71
N TYR A 123 -11.40 1.47 2.12
CA TYR A 123 -11.81 1.64 3.51
C TYR A 123 -13.10 0.87 3.86
N ARG A 124 -13.55 -0.03 2.98
CA ARG A 124 -14.79 -0.78 3.18
C ARG A 124 -14.66 -1.85 4.28
N PRO A 125 -15.80 -2.27 4.87
CA PRO A 125 -17.16 -1.79 4.62
C PRO A 125 -17.55 -0.56 5.45
N VAL A 126 -16.68 -0.10 6.35
CA VAL A 126 -17.05 0.92 7.35
C VAL A 126 -16.91 2.33 6.79
N GLY A 127 -15.92 2.57 5.92
CA GLY A 127 -15.53 3.91 5.50
C GLY A 127 -14.67 4.62 6.55
N ILE A 128 -14.17 5.80 6.19
CA ILE A 128 -13.31 6.62 7.04
C ILE A 128 -13.65 8.11 6.89
N GLN A 129 -13.49 8.85 7.99
CA GLN A 129 -13.70 10.30 8.04
C GLN A 129 -12.42 11.12 7.83
N ALA A 130 -11.25 10.53 8.07
CA ALA A 130 -9.97 11.20 7.86
C ALA A 130 -8.84 10.19 7.74
N ASP A 131 -7.85 10.49 6.91
CA ASP A 131 -6.61 9.74 6.86
C ASP A 131 -5.45 10.66 6.45
N GLN A 132 -4.23 10.21 6.72
CA GLN A 132 -3.00 10.97 6.53
C GLN A 132 -1.97 10.13 5.79
N GLU A 133 -0.95 10.79 5.26
CA GLU A 133 0.18 10.15 4.58
C GLU A 133 -0.22 9.30 3.36
N LEU A 134 -1.38 9.57 2.74
CA LEU A 134 -1.72 8.95 1.46
C LEU A 134 -0.80 9.49 0.40
N HIS A 135 -0.36 8.63 -0.51
CA HIS A 135 0.67 9.01 -1.47
C HIS A 135 0.33 8.64 -2.91
N ALA A 136 0.89 9.42 -3.84
CA ALA A 136 0.89 9.07 -5.25
C ALA A 136 1.67 7.77 -5.50
N PRO A 137 1.39 7.00 -6.56
CA PRO A 137 2.08 5.74 -6.81
C PRO A 137 3.61 5.87 -6.87
N VAL A 138 4.32 4.81 -6.50
CA VAL A 138 5.78 4.78 -6.53
C VAL A 138 6.28 4.69 -7.97
N ASN A 139 7.22 5.56 -8.33
CA ASN A 139 7.96 5.45 -9.57
C ASN A 139 9.06 4.39 -9.40
N PRO A 140 8.98 3.23 -10.08
CA PRO A 140 9.94 2.15 -9.92
C PRO A 140 11.34 2.50 -10.46
N MET A 141 11.49 3.58 -11.22
CA MET A 141 12.78 3.99 -11.80
C MET A 141 13.68 4.70 -10.78
N ASN A 142 13.11 5.37 -9.79
CA ASN A 142 13.85 6.17 -8.82
C ASN A 142 13.40 5.97 -7.36
N MET A 143 12.39 5.12 -7.14
CA MET A 143 11.81 4.81 -5.82
C MET A 143 11.27 6.03 -5.08
N THR A 144 10.85 7.08 -5.80
CA THR A 144 10.10 8.21 -5.25
C THR A 144 8.65 8.15 -5.73
N TYR A 145 7.73 8.83 -5.07
CA TYR A 145 6.37 8.95 -5.61
C TYR A 145 6.37 9.75 -6.92
N TYR A 146 5.45 9.42 -7.82
CA TYR A 146 5.09 10.30 -8.92
C TYR A 146 4.48 11.60 -8.38
N GLY A 147 4.34 12.62 -9.24
CA GLY A 147 3.55 13.80 -8.91
C GLY A 147 2.06 13.43 -8.77
N LEU A 148 1.39 13.95 -7.73
CA LEU A 148 -0.07 13.88 -7.62
C LEU A 148 -0.71 14.59 -8.81
N SER A 149 -1.56 13.90 -9.56
CA SER A 149 -2.27 14.48 -10.71
C SER A 149 -3.76 14.63 -10.48
N ASN A 150 -4.40 13.66 -9.82
CA ASN A 150 -5.84 13.67 -9.59
C ASN A 150 -6.20 12.75 -8.42
N LEU A 151 -7.20 13.14 -7.63
CA LEU A 151 -7.80 12.31 -6.59
C LEU A 151 -9.28 12.11 -6.91
N ASP A 152 -9.78 10.89 -6.76
CA ASP A 152 -11.22 10.63 -6.69
C ASP A 152 -11.56 10.00 -5.34
N PHE A 153 -12.56 10.55 -4.67
CA PHE A 153 -13.11 10.01 -3.42
C PHE A 153 -14.46 9.38 -3.70
N CYS A 154 -14.63 8.12 -3.32
CA CYS A 154 -15.90 7.42 -3.33
C CYS A 154 -16.54 7.56 -1.96
N LEU A 155 -17.60 8.35 -1.88
CA LEU A 155 -18.31 8.66 -0.64
C LEU A 155 -19.63 7.90 -0.56
N VAL A 156 -20.01 7.55 0.68
CA VAL A 156 -21.34 7.06 1.05
C VAL A 156 -21.91 7.92 2.15
N GLU A 157 -23.23 8.01 2.24
CA GLU A 157 -23.90 8.73 3.33
C GLU A 157 -23.61 8.05 4.69
N ASP A 158 -23.05 8.82 5.63
CA ASP A 158 -22.79 8.33 6.99
C ASP A 158 -24.07 8.44 7.84
N ASN A 159 -24.90 7.40 7.73
CA ASN A 159 -26.19 7.32 8.42
C ASN A 159 -26.08 7.26 9.97
N TYR A 160 -24.86 7.25 10.54
CA TYR A 160 -24.68 7.23 12.00
C TYR A 160 -24.55 8.64 12.62
N ASN A 161 -24.32 9.68 11.82
CA ASN A 161 -24.04 11.05 12.30
C ASN A 161 -25.05 12.12 11.82
N SER A 162 -26.19 11.72 11.23
CA SER A 162 -27.28 12.63 10.81
C SER A 162 -28.35 12.91 11.88
#